data_AF-A0A813DUY0-F1
#
_entry.id   AF-A0A813DUY0-F1
#
_cell.length_a   1.000
_cell.length_b   1.000
_cell.length_c   1.000
_cell.angle_alpha   90.00
_cell.angle_beta   90.00
_cell.angle_gamma   90.00
#
_symmetry.space_group_name_H-M   'P 1'
#
loop_
_entity.id
_entity.type
_entity.pdbx_description
1 polymer ?
#
loop_
_entity_poly.entity_id
_entity_poly.type
_entity_poly.pdbx_seq_one_letter_code
_entity_poly.pdbx_strand_id
1 'polypeptide(L)'
;HPQGQQPSTGWLSSVLRLSPVVVVLAAAVASNPGTSEEGFRQFLRDRRTFSLAQRLAESLGLVEVRVWNFHVAAVGFEGSQAFLGAFDRWFEVPDSLPSWPPEALASWESWEPEYDVDMLIVGFLLLALLGQLCPGLAARHFVASWPNLCRGRLWCLPVSLQFHEHFGHLLANACFLRSVGPATHELLGRRRFALLYFAGGSFATASSLLLSPVLLAAFRWRRKECLPAVECVGASGALFACLGYLARSDSSLSLRWLGCDWNLLVLAVVQMVLSASAGAVGRSALGAGWQQDAVAHCLGVIIGWAALEYRLL
;
A
#
# COMPACT_ATOMS: atom_id res chain seq x y z
N HIS A 1 -16.67 -5.85 45.35
CA HIS A 1 -16.06 -5.31 44.12
C HIS A 1 -16.64 -6.05 42.92
N PRO A 2 -17.46 -5.42 42.07
CA PRO A 2 -17.90 -6.05 40.84
C PRO A 2 -16.76 -5.99 39.82
N GLN A 3 -16.36 -7.14 39.31
CA GLN A 3 -15.44 -7.25 38.19
C GLN A 3 -16.15 -6.68 36.94
N GLY A 4 -15.76 -5.47 36.55
CA GLY A 4 -16.27 -4.83 35.34
C GLY A 4 -15.83 -5.61 34.11
N GLN A 5 -16.81 -6.16 33.38
CA GLN A 5 -16.59 -6.73 32.05
C GLN A 5 -16.01 -5.64 31.15
N GLN A 6 -14.79 -5.86 30.65
CA GLN A 6 -14.20 -4.98 29.63
C GLN A 6 -15.00 -5.12 28.32
N PRO A 7 -15.34 -4.01 27.66
CA PRO A 7 -16.10 -4.05 26.40
C PRO A 7 -15.29 -4.75 25.31
N SER A 8 -15.92 -5.70 24.62
CA SER A 8 -15.35 -6.47 23.52
C SER A 8 -15.04 -5.57 22.33
N THR A 9 -13.79 -5.14 22.22
CA THR A 9 -13.30 -4.31 21.11
C THR A 9 -13.14 -5.10 19.78
N GLY A 10 -13.79 -6.25 19.61
CA GLY A 10 -13.38 -7.32 18.69
C GLY A 10 -13.39 -7.01 17.18
N TRP A 11 -14.21 -6.08 16.69
CA TRP A 11 -14.34 -5.85 15.24
C TRP A 11 -13.28 -4.89 14.68
N LEU A 12 -12.93 -3.84 15.42
CA LEU A 12 -11.92 -2.85 15.02
C LEU A 12 -10.49 -3.40 15.03
N SER A 13 -10.19 -4.49 15.76
CA SER A 13 -8.88 -5.17 15.67
C SER A 13 -8.70 -5.86 14.34
N SER A 14 -9.75 -6.54 13.88
CA SER A 14 -9.67 -7.39 12.70
C SER A 14 -9.52 -6.54 11.43
N VAL A 15 -10.14 -5.37 11.39
CA VAL A 15 -10.03 -4.43 10.25
C VAL A 15 -8.63 -3.83 10.13
N LEU A 16 -7.98 -3.47 11.25
CA LEU A 16 -6.63 -2.88 11.23
C LEU A 16 -5.51 -3.91 11.02
N ARG A 17 -5.76 -5.17 11.34
CA ARG A 17 -4.85 -6.32 11.10
C ARG A 17 -4.76 -6.74 9.64
N LEU A 18 -5.73 -6.33 8.82
CA LEU A 18 -5.80 -6.73 7.41
C LEU A 18 -5.29 -5.66 6.46
N SER A 19 -4.75 -4.51 6.85
CA SER A 19 -4.59 -3.37 5.92
C SER A 19 -3.77 -3.63 4.64
N PRO A 20 -2.67 -4.42 4.59
CA PRO A 20 -2.04 -4.79 3.32
C PRO A 20 -2.93 -5.76 2.52
N VAL A 21 -3.62 -6.68 3.20
CA VAL A 21 -4.58 -7.62 2.62
C VAL A 21 -5.81 -6.88 2.09
N VAL A 22 -6.35 -5.89 2.79
CA VAL A 22 -7.48 -5.03 2.36
C VAL A 22 -7.08 -4.21 1.15
N VAL A 23 -5.84 -3.72 1.11
CA VAL A 23 -5.30 -2.99 -0.04
C VAL A 23 -5.15 -3.90 -1.26
N VAL A 24 -4.57 -5.09 -1.09
CA VAL A 24 -4.46 -6.11 -2.14
C VAL A 24 -5.85 -6.58 -2.58
N LEU A 25 -6.77 -6.80 -1.64
CA LEU A 25 -8.16 -7.15 -1.91
C LEU A 25 -8.90 -6.03 -2.63
N ALA A 26 -8.71 -4.76 -2.27
CA ALA A 26 -9.35 -3.62 -2.94
C ALA A 26 -8.84 -3.46 -4.37
N ALA A 27 -7.53 -3.64 -4.58
CA ALA A 27 -6.95 -3.72 -5.91
C ALA A 27 -7.53 -4.91 -6.68
N ALA A 28 -7.66 -6.09 -6.05
CA ALA A 28 -8.27 -7.27 -6.64
C ALA A 28 -9.76 -7.05 -6.97
N VAL A 29 -10.52 -6.32 -6.13
CA VAL A 29 -11.91 -5.90 -6.43
C VAL A 29 -11.96 -5.05 -7.69
N ALA A 30 -11.13 -4.02 -7.73
CA ALA A 30 -11.14 -3.04 -8.80
C ALA A 30 -10.65 -3.61 -10.14
N SER A 31 -9.93 -4.73 -10.11
CA SER A 31 -9.34 -5.40 -11.27
C SER A 31 -9.85 -6.84 -11.40
N ASN A 32 -11.05 -7.14 -10.93
CA ASN A 32 -11.60 -8.49 -11.04
C ASN A 32 -12.04 -8.75 -12.50
N PRO A 33 -11.41 -9.70 -13.23
CA PRO A 33 -11.77 -9.96 -14.62
C PRO A 33 -13.13 -10.66 -14.78
N GLY A 34 -13.70 -11.20 -13.69
CA GLY A 34 -15.01 -11.86 -13.69
C GLY A 34 -16.17 -10.93 -13.33
N THR A 35 -16.06 -9.64 -13.63
CA THR A 35 -17.21 -8.71 -13.55
C THR A 35 -18.34 -9.07 -14.49
N SER A 36 -18.06 -9.84 -15.55
CA SER A 36 -19.07 -10.41 -16.44
C SER A 36 -18.71 -11.84 -16.89
N GLU A 37 -19.73 -12.65 -17.12
CA GLU A 37 -19.57 -14.00 -17.68
C GLU A 37 -18.90 -13.96 -19.07
N GLU A 38 -19.19 -12.92 -19.85
CA GLU A 38 -18.59 -12.73 -21.18
C GLU A 38 -17.08 -12.48 -21.11
N GLY A 39 -16.59 -11.79 -20.07
CA GLY A 39 -15.16 -11.61 -19.83
C GLY A 39 -14.43 -12.93 -19.63
N PHE A 40 -15.04 -13.88 -18.92
CA PHE A 40 -14.50 -15.22 -18.75
C PHE A 40 -14.59 -16.05 -20.03
N ARG A 41 -15.72 -15.98 -20.76
CA ARG A 41 -15.85 -16.66 -22.07
C ARG A 41 -14.81 -16.15 -23.06
N GLN A 42 -14.55 -14.86 -23.10
CA GLN A 42 -13.51 -14.28 -23.94
C GLN A 42 -12.12 -14.84 -23.58
N PHE A 43 -11.79 -14.93 -22.29
CA PHE A 43 -10.55 -15.57 -21.84
C PHE A 43 -10.42 -17.04 -22.30
N LEU A 44 -11.49 -17.84 -22.17
CA LEU A 44 -11.49 -19.24 -22.63
C LEU A 44 -11.28 -19.33 -24.15
N ARG A 45 -11.92 -18.44 -24.92
CA ARG A 45 -11.77 -18.37 -26.38
C ARG A 45 -10.36 -17.99 -26.82
N ASP A 46 -9.72 -17.05 -26.13
CA ASP A 46 -8.36 -16.59 -26.43
C ASP A 46 -7.31 -17.67 -26.15
N ARG A 47 -7.59 -18.61 -25.22
CA ARG A 47 -6.69 -19.72 -24.89
C ARG A 47 -6.77 -20.88 -25.89
N ARG A 48 -7.88 -21.05 -26.60
CA ARG A 48 -8.07 -22.18 -27.54
C ARG A 48 -7.65 -21.80 -28.96
N THR A 49 -7.02 -22.73 -29.66
CA THR A 49 -6.58 -22.57 -31.07
C THR A 49 -7.74 -22.35 -32.04
N PHE A 50 -8.96 -22.76 -31.70
CA PHE A 50 -10.14 -22.70 -32.57
C PHE A 50 -11.33 -22.00 -31.88
N SER A 51 -11.27 -20.67 -31.80
CA SER A 51 -12.31 -19.85 -31.16
C SER A 51 -13.71 -20.01 -31.79
N LEU A 52 -13.79 -20.33 -33.09
CA LEU A 52 -15.06 -20.62 -33.79
C LEU A 52 -15.72 -21.91 -33.30
N ALA A 53 -14.94 -22.98 -33.10
CA ALA A 53 -15.45 -24.25 -32.61
C ALA A 53 -15.98 -24.11 -31.17
N GLN A 54 -15.29 -23.33 -30.34
CA GLN A 54 -15.73 -23.02 -28.98
C GLN A 54 -17.06 -22.25 -28.98
N ARG A 55 -17.22 -21.22 -29.82
CA ARG A 55 -18.50 -20.49 -29.94
C ARG A 55 -19.63 -21.40 -30.38
N LEU A 56 -19.36 -22.32 -31.31
CA LEU A 56 -20.33 -23.31 -31.76
C LEU A 56 -20.72 -24.26 -30.61
N ALA A 57 -19.74 -24.77 -29.87
CA ALA A 57 -19.97 -25.63 -28.71
C ALA A 57 -20.75 -24.91 -27.59
N GLU A 58 -20.43 -23.65 -27.30
CA GLU A 58 -21.19 -22.78 -26.39
C GLU A 58 -22.63 -22.60 -26.88
N SER A 59 -22.83 -22.29 -28.18
CA SER A 59 -24.17 -22.07 -28.76
C SER A 59 -25.04 -23.33 -28.77
N LEU A 60 -24.41 -24.50 -28.85
CA LEU A 60 -25.07 -25.81 -28.79
C LEU A 60 -25.27 -26.30 -27.34
N GLY A 61 -24.81 -25.55 -26.32
CA GLY A 61 -24.90 -25.96 -24.92
C GLY A 61 -24.00 -27.14 -24.54
N LEU A 62 -22.98 -27.44 -25.36
CA LEU A 62 -22.02 -28.53 -25.10
C LEU A 62 -20.96 -28.15 -24.05
N VAL A 63 -20.75 -26.86 -23.83
CA VAL A 63 -19.84 -26.34 -22.82
C VAL A 63 -20.65 -25.50 -21.84
N GLU A 64 -20.72 -25.97 -20.60
CA GLU A 64 -21.31 -25.20 -19.52
C GLU A 64 -20.23 -24.31 -18.90
N VAL A 65 -20.46 -23.00 -18.97
CA VAL A 65 -19.62 -21.99 -18.34
C VAL A 65 -20.38 -21.41 -17.17
N ARG A 66 -19.75 -21.39 -15.99
CA ARG A 66 -20.32 -20.74 -14.80
C ARG A 66 -19.30 -19.78 -14.22
N VAL A 67 -19.70 -18.56 -13.90
CA VAL A 67 -18.84 -17.58 -13.23
C VAL A 67 -19.48 -17.14 -11.93
N TRP A 68 -18.73 -17.28 -10.85
CA TRP A 68 -19.07 -16.75 -9.54
C TRP A 68 -18.18 -15.55 -9.26
N ASN A 69 -18.78 -14.39 -9.17
CA ASN A 69 -18.08 -13.15 -8.86
C ASN A 69 -18.17 -12.88 -7.36
N PHE A 70 -17.02 -12.85 -6.67
CA PHE A 70 -16.91 -12.56 -5.24
C PHE A 70 -16.42 -11.13 -4.97
N HIS A 71 -16.57 -10.23 -5.94
CA HIS A 71 -16.05 -8.86 -5.98
C HIS A 71 -14.52 -8.81 -6.04
N VAL A 72 -13.79 -9.35 -5.06
CA VAL A 72 -12.31 -9.35 -4.96
C VAL A 72 -11.65 -10.31 -5.95
N ALA A 73 -12.35 -11.36 -6.33
CA ALA A 73 -11.91 -12.39 -7.25
C ALA A 73 -13.14 -12.99 -7.91
N ALA A 74 -12.93 -13.71 -8.99
CA ALA A 74 -13.96 -14.52 -9.60
C ALA A 74 -13.51 -15.97 -9.67
N VAL A 75 -14.46 -16.89 -9.58
CA VAL A 75 -14.21 -18.29 -9.87
C VAL A 75 -15.01 -18.66 -11.10
N GLY A 76 -14.32 -19.09 -12.15
CA GLY A 76 -14.91 -19.55 -13.39
C GLY A 76 -14.82 -21.07 -13.48
N PHE A 77 -15.83 -21.72 -14.04
CA PHE A 77 -15.84 -23.15 -14.30
C PHE A 77 -16.07 -23.41 -15.79
N GLU A 78 -15.28 -24.32 -16.38
CA GLU A 78 -15.52 -24.95 -17.68
C GLU A 78 -15.59 -26.47 -17.46
N GLY A 79 -16.79 -27.04 -17.40
CA GLY A 79 -16.95 -28.44 -16.97
C GLY A 79 -16.47 -28.66 -15.53
N SER A 80 -15.46 -29.53 -15.34
CA SER A 80 -14.86 -29.82 -14.03
C SER A 80 -13.67 -28.94 -13.67
N GLN A 81 -13.17 -28.13 -14.61
CA GLN A 81 -11.99 -27.30 -14.38
C GLN A 81 -12.36 -25.98 -13.72
N ALA A 82 -11.65 -25.62 -12.66
CA ALA A 82 -11.84 -24.37 -11.93
C ALA A 82 -10.76 -23.35 -12.32
N PHE A 83 -11.17 -22.09 -12.41
CA PHE A 83 -10.32 -20.97 -12.75
C PHE A 83 -10.50 -19.87 -11.70
N LEU A 84 -9.41 -19.29 -11.22
CA LEU A 84 -9.43 -18.13 -10.32
C LEU A 84 -9.06 -16.87 -11.11
N GLY A 85 -9.98 -15.91 -11.16
CA GLY A 85 -9.81 -14.61 -11.75
C GLY A 85 -9.45 -13.55 -10.71
N ALA A 86 -8.30 -12.89 -10.85
CA ALA A 86 -7.90 -11.74 -10.05
C ALA A 86 -6.91 -10.87 -10.84
N PHE A 87 -6.91 -9.55 -10.62
CA PHE A 87 -5.97 -8.62 -11.25
C PHE A 87 -5.93 -8.64 -12.78
N ASP A 88 -7.10 -8.63 -13.41
CA ASP A 88 -7.33 -8.69 -14.86
C ASP A 88 -6.79 -9.98 -15.50
N ARG A 89 -6.55 -11.02 -14.70
CA ARG A 89 -5.99 -12.30 -15.14
C ARG A 89 -6.80 -13.47 -14.60
N TRP A 90 -6.90 -14.52 -15.39
CA TRP A 90 -7.45 -15.81 -14.98
C TRP A 90 -6.33 -16.83 -14.86
N PHE A 91 -6.36 -17.62 -13.79
CA PHE A 91 -5.42 -18.69 -13.48
C PHE A 91 -6.19 -20.00 -13.35
N GLU A 92 -5.65 -21.08 -13.91
CA GLU A 92 -6.21 -22.42 -13.71
C GLU A 92 -5.88 -22.92 -12.30
N VAL A 93 -6.88 -23.38 -11.56
CA VAL A 93 -6.71 -23.94 -10.22
C VAL A 93 -6.38 -25.42 -10.35
N PRO A 94 -5.24 -25.90 -9.82
CA PRO A 94 -4.92 -27.32 -9.85
C PRO A 94 -5.99 -28.15 -9.12
N ASP A 95 -6.25 -29.36 -9.58
CA ASP A 95 -7.28 -30.27 -9.02
C ASP A 95 -7.06 -30.65 -7.55
N SER A 96 -5.86 -30.41 -7.00
CA SER A 96 -5.51 -30.63 -5.60
C SER A 96 -4.96 -29.36 -4.95
N LEU A 97 -5.81 -28.58 -4.29
CA LEU A 97 -5.37 -27.50 -3.41
C LEU A 97 -4.66 -28.09 -2.16
N PRO A 98 -3.56 -27.48 -1.67
CA PRO A 98 -2.95 -27.89 -0.42
C PRO A 98 -3.95 -27.75 0.73
N SER A 99 -4.16 -28.80 1.52
CA SER A 99 -4.95 -28.71 2.75
C SER A 99 -4.21 -27.86 3.77
N TRP A 100 -4.64 -26.62 3.98
CA TRP A 100 -4.09 -25.74 5.01
C TRP A 100 -4.52 -26.23 6.39
N PRO A 101 -3.59 -26.44 7.35
CA PRO A 101 -3.95 -26.90 8.68
C PRO A 101 -4.75 -25.80 9.42
N PRO A 102 -5.88 -26.13 10.08
CA PRO A 102 -6.69 -25.17 10.85
C PRO A 102 -5.89 -24.41 11.93
N GLU A 103 -4.81 -25.01 12.43
CA GLU A 103 -3.91 -24.45 13.44
C GLU A 103 -3.18 -23.19 12.94
N ALA A 104 -2.97 -23.05 11.64
CA ALA A 104 -2.31 -21.88 11.06
C ALA A 104 -3.11 -20.59 11.35
N LEU A 105 -4.44 -20.65 11.30
CA LEU A 105 -5.32 -19.50 11.56
C LEU A 105 -5.35 -19.08 13.04
N ALA A 106 -5.23 -20.03 13.96
CA ALA A 106 -5.21 -19.76 15.41
C ALA A 106 -3.89 -19.12 15.87
N SER A 107 -2.78 -19.40 15.17
CA SER A 107 -1.44 -18.85 15.49
C SER A 107 -1.30 -17.34 15.27
N TRP A 108 -2.25 -16.69 14.60
CA TRP A 108 -2.14 -15.27 14.23
C TRP A 108 -2.48 -14.31 15.36
N GLU A 109 -3.19 -14.78 16.40
CA GLU A 109 -3.48 -13.97 17.58
C GLU A 109 -2.30 -13.86 18.55
N SER A 110 -1.36 -14.80 18.50
CA SER A 110 -0.12 -14.81 19.29
C SER A 110 1.06 -14.11 18.60
N TRP A 111 0.82 -13.31 17.56
CA TRP A 111 1.88 -12.61 16.84
C TRP A 111 2.46 -11.48 17.68
N GLU A 112 3.77 -11.55 17.92
CA GLU A 112 4.56 -10.44 18.47
C GLU A 112 4.43 -9.15 17.63
N PRO A 113 4.48 -7.97 18.28
CA PRO A 113 4.53 -6.65 17.64
C PRO A 113 5.49 -6.52 16.44
N GLU A 114 6.64 -7.19 16.53
CA GLU A 114 7.70 -7.14 15.53
C GLU A 114 7.23 -7.69 14.19
N TYR A 115 6.32 -8.67 14.18
CA TYR A 115 5.79 -9.23 12.94
C TYR A 115 4.96 -8.22 12.15
N ASP A 116 4.29 -7.25 12.79
CA ASP A 116 3.50 -6.26 12.06
C ASP A 116 4.42 -5.36 11.20
N VAL A 117 5.56 -4.96 11.76
CA VAL A 117 6.60 -4.22 11.04
C VAL A 117 7.17 -5.06 9.89
N ASP A 118 7.40 -6.34 10.13
CA ASP A 118 7.96 -7.25 9.14
C ASP A 118 7.00 -7.48 7.98
N MET A 119 5.71 -7.59 8.27
CA MET A 119 4.66 -7.72 7.25
C MET A 119 4.56 -6.48 6.38
N LEU A 120 4.77 -5.28 6.92
CA LEU A 120 4.86 -4.06 6.11
C LEU A 120 6.07 -4.10 5.18
N ILE A 121 7.24 -4.56 5.65
CA ILE A 121 8.45 -4.70 4.82
C ILE A 121 8.27 -5.75 3.73
N VAL A 122 7.66 -6.90 4.05
CA VAL A 122 7.28 -7.90 3.05
C VAL A 122 6.30 -7.30 2.05
N GLY A 123 5.35 -6.48 2.50
CA GLY A 123 4.47 -5.69 1.65
C GLY A 123 5.23 -4.77 0.68
N PHE A 124 6.29 -4.09 1.16
CA PHE A 124 7.16 -3.29 0.30
C PHE A 124 7.79 -4.12 -0.80
N LEU A 125 8.39 -5.26 -0.44
CA LEU A 125 9.07 -6.14 -1.38
C LEU A 125 8.11 -6.72 -2.43
N LEU A 126 6.95 -7.20 -1.99
CA LEU A 126 5.95 -7.81 -2.87
C LEU A 126 5.38 -6.79 -3.87
N LEU A 127 5.00 -5.59 -3.42
CA LEU A 127 4.47 -4.57 -4.33
C LEU A 127 5.55 -3.97 -5.22
N ALA A 128 6.77 -3.80 -4.73
CA ALA A 128 7.89 -3.40 -5.58
C ALA A 128 8.14 -4.42 -6.69
N LEU A 129 8.22 -5.71 -6.36
CA LEU A 129 8.37 -6.79 -7.35
C LEU A 129 7.21 -6.80 -8.34
N LEU A 130 5.97 -6.75 -7.86
CA LEU A 130 4.78 -6.72 -8.71
C LEU A 130 4.78 -5.51 -9.65
N GLY A 131 5.23 -4.34 -9.18
CA GLY A 131 5.32 -3.16 -10.03
C GLY A 131 6.43 -3.24 -11.08
N GLN A 132 7.55 -3.90 -10.78
CA GLN A 132 8.59 -4.18 -11.78
C GLN A 132 8.11 -5.17 -12.85
N LEU A 133 7.34 -6.18 -12.46
CA LEU A 133 6.78 -7.18 -13.39
C LEU A 133 5.62 -6.62 -14.21
N CYS A 134 4.80 -5.74 -13.61
CA CYS A 134 3.56 -5.22 -14.18
C CYS A 134 3.49 -3.68 -14.05
N PRO A 135 4.34 -2.90 -14.76
CA PRO A 135 4.42 -1.45 -14.60
C PRO A 135 3.12 -0.72 -14.93
N GLY A 136 2.34 -1.24 -15.89
CA GLY A 136 1.03 -0.70 -16.22
C GLY A 136 -0.01 -0.86 -15.10
N LEU A 137 0.07 -1.96 -14.34
CA LEU A 137 -0.75 -2.16 -13.14
C LEU A 137 -0.32 -1.17 -12.04
N ALA A 138 0.98 -1.03 -11.83
CA ALA A 138 1.55 -0.14 -10.82
C ALA A 138 1.13 1.32 -11.04
N ALA A 139 1.33 1.85 -12.26
CA ALA A 139 0.94 3.21 -12.61
C ALA A 139 -0.56 3.48 -12.40
N ARG A 140 -1.41 2.46 -12.59
CA ARG A 140 -2.86 2.59 -12.47
C ARG A 140 -3.39 2.43 -11.03
N HIS A 141 -2.74 1.60 -10.21
CA HIS A 141 -3.31 1.17 -8.92
C HIS A 141 -2.41 1.40 -7.71
N PHE A 142 -1.10 1.56 -7.89
CA PHE A 142 -0.14 1.66 -6.78
C PHE A 142 0.39 3.07 -6.58
N VAL A 143 0.34 3.91 -7.61
CA VAL A 143 0.80 5.30 -7.57
C VAL A 143 -0.31 6.22 -7.10
N ALA A 144 -0.07 7.01 -6.05
CA ALA A 144 -0.96 8.09 -5.67
C ALA A 144 -0.71 9.29 -6.59
N SER A 145 -1.70 9.62 -7.41
CA SER A 145 -1.64 10.74 -8.36
C SER A 145 -3.02 11.34 -8.56
N TRP A 146 -3.07 12.62 -8.95
CA TRP A 146 -4.33 13.30 -9.23
C TRP A 146 -5.20 12.57 -10.27
N PRO A 147 -4.65 12.07 -11.40
CA PRO A 147 -5.45 11.30 -12.36
C PRO A 147 -6.04 10.01 -11.81
N ASN A 148 -5.38 9.33 -10.86
CA ASN A 148 -5.94 8.14 -10.22
C ASN A 148 -7.07 8.50 -9.24
N LEU A 149 -6.88 9.57 -8.45
CA LEU A 149 -7.90 10.06 -7.52
C LEU A 149 -9.16 10.55 -8.26
N CYS A 150 -9.01 11.30 -9.36
CA CYS A 150 -10.14 11.73 -10.18
C CYS A 150 -10.92 10.57 -10.82
N ARG A 151 -10.30 9.38 -10.96
CA ARG A 151 -10.96 8.16 -11.43
C ARG A 151 -11.57 7.33 -10.30
N GLY A 152 -11.70 7.91 -9.10
CA GLY A 152 -12.27 7.24 -7.92
C GLY A 152 -11.34 6.21 -7.27
N ARG A 153 -10.05 6.16 -7.63
CA ARG A 153 -9.10 5.16 -7.14
C ARG A 153 -8.49 5.57 -5.79
N LEU A 154 -9.34 5.80 -4.79
CA LEU A 154 -8.92 6.28 -3.47
C LEU A 154 -7.97 5.30 -2.75
N TRP A 155 -8.05 4.01 -3.08
CA TRP A 155 -7.12 2.99 -2.56
C TRP A 155 -5.66 3.28 -2.91
N CYS A 156 -5.39 4.04 -3.98
CA CYS A 156 -4.02 4.39 -4.37
C CYS A 156 -3.27 5.15 -3.26
N LEU A 157 -3.98 5.86 -2.37
CA LEU A 157 -3.34 6.54 -1.23
C LEU A 157 -2.64 5.55 -0.30
N PRO A 158 -3.33 4.59 0.37
CA PRO A 158 -2.66 3.63 1.22
C PRO A 158 -1.77 2.63 0.45
N VAL A 159 -2.09 2.28 -0.80
CA VAL A 159 -1.21 1.38 -1.60
C VAL A 159 0.13 2.06 -1.89
N SER A 160 0.13 3.36 -2.19
CA SER A 160 1.36 4.09 -2.51
C SER A 160 2.36 4.08 -1.36
N LEU A 161 1.90 3.98 -0.11
CA LEU A 161 2.76 3.86 1.07
C LEU A 161 3.56 2.56 1.09
N GLN A 162 3.06 1.53 0.41
CA GLN A 162 3.67 0.21 0.34
C GLN A 162 4.49 0.05 -0.94
N PHE A 163 4.10 0.72 -2.02
CA PHE A 163 4.79 0.62 -3.30
C PHE A 163 6.05 1.49 -3.35
N HIS A 164 7.15 0.92 -3.84
CA HIS A 164 8.41 1.61 -4.05
C HIS A 164 8.93 1.33 -5.46
N GLU A 165 9.17 2.38 -6.23
CA GLU A 165 9.65 2.26 -7.61
C GLU A 165 11.14 1.86 -7.68
N HIS A 166 11.93 2.27 -6.69
CA HIS A 166 13.38 2.08 -6.68
C HIS A 166 13.86 1.32 -5.45
N PHE A 167 14.82 0.41 -5.65
CA PHE A 167 15.37 -0.41 -4.58
C PHE A 167 16.03 0.40 -3.47
N GLY A 168 16.77 1.47 -3.80
CA GLY A 168 17.39 2.34 -2.79
C GLY A 168 16.36 3.05 -1.90
N HIS A 169 15.25 3.52 -2.48
CA HIS A 169 14.15 4.12 -1.72
C HIS A 169 13.45 3.10 -0.83
N LEU A 170 13.22 1.89 -1.34
CA LEU A 170 12.68 0.77 -0.57
C LEU A 170 13.57 0.44 0.63
N LEU A 171 14.88 0.28 0.40
CA LEU A 171 15.82 -0.09 1.46
C LEU A 171 15.88 0.99 2.54
N ALA A 172 15.95 2.27 2.16
CA ALA A 172 15.93 3.38 3.10
C ALA A 172 14.65 3.38 3.96
N ASN A 173 13.48 3.22 3.35
CA ASN A 173 12.22 3.16 4.07
C ASN A 173 12.08 1.90 4.93
N ALA A 174 12.58 0.74 4.50
CA ALA A 174 12.57 -0.48 5.29
C ALA A 174 13.46 -0.36 6.54
N CYS A 175 14.68 0.18 6.39
CA CYS A 175 15.57 0.45 7.52
C CYS A 175 14.98 1.48 8.48
N PHE A 176 14.39 2.55 7.94
CA PHE A 176 13.75 3.58 8.76
C PHE A 176 12.53 3.03 9.50
N LEU A 177 11.68 2.25 8.83
CA LEU A 177 10.55 1.55 9.43
C LEU A 177 10.98 0.59 10.54
N ARG A 178 12.06 -0.20 10.35
CA ARG A 178 12.63 -1.03 11.43
C ARG A 178 13.08 -0.22 12.65
N SER A 179 13.47 1.03 12.44
CA SER A 179 13.95 1.89 13.51
C SER A 179 12.79 2.52 14.27
N VAL A 180 11.84 3.18 13.59
CA VAL A 180 10.73 3.89 14.26
C VAL A 180 9.50 3.03 14.52
N GLY A 181 9.30 1.97 13.74
CA GLY A 181 8.11 1.12 13.74
C GLY A 181 7.87 0.44 15.09
N PRO A 182 8.85 -0.34 15.62
CA PRO A 182 8.67 -1.05 16.88
C PRO A 182 8.33 -0.12 18.06
N ALA A 183 9.07 0.99 18.23
CA ALA A 183 8.81 1.96 19.29
C ALA A 183 7.42 2.61 19.15
N THR A 184 7.03 2.99 17.93
CA THR A 184 5.70 3.56 17.70
C THR A 184 4.61 2.54 17.98
N HIS A 185 4.83 1.29 17.57
CA HIS A 185 3.90 0.19 17.78
C HIS A 185 3.76 -0.16 19.27
N GLU A 186 4.84 -0.18 20.05
CA GLU A 186 4.82 -0.42 21.49
C GLU A 186 3.98 0.63 22.21
N LEU A 187 4.16 1.92 21.87
CA LEU A 187 3.40 3.02 22.48
C LEU A 187 1.92 3.02 22.11
N LEU A 188 1.59 2.70 20.86
CA LEU A 188 0.23 2.80 20.33
C LEU A 188 -0.58 1.51 20.42
N GLY A 189 0.10 0.37 20.44
CA GLY A 189 -0.48 -0.92 20.09
C GLY A 189 -0.86 -1.02 18.61
N ARG A 190 -1.09 -2.25 18.14
CA ARG A 190 -1.30 -2.60 16.73
C ARG A 190 -2.30 -1.74 15.99
N ARG A 191 -3.48 -1.52 16.58
CA ARG A 191 -4.58 -0.81 15.93
C ARG A 191 -4.22 0.64 15.63
N ARG A 192 -3.79 1.36 16.66
CA ARG A 192 -3.47 2.78 16.55
C ARG A 192 -2.20 2.99 15.73
N PHE A 193 -1.25 2.08 15.81
CA PHE A 193 -0.08 2.05 14.91
C PHE A 193 -0.51 1.93 13.45
N ALA A 194 -1.33 0.94 13.10
CA ALA A 194 -1.82 0.76 11.74
C ALA A 194 -2.63 1.97 11.27
N LEU A 195 -3.48 2.53 12.13
CA LEU A 195 -4.25 3.73 11.81
C LEU A 195 -3.34 4.93 11.55
N LEU A 196 -2.35 5.19 12.42
CA LEU A 196 -1.39 6.26 12.23
C LEU A 196 -0.58 6.07 10.95
N TYR A 197 -0.09 4.86 10.70
CA TYR A 197 0.72 4.53 9.54
C TYR A 197 -0.08 4.73 8.23
N PHE A 198 -1.23 4.08 8.10
CA PHE A 198 -1.99 4.09 6.85
C PHE A 198 -2.80 5.37 6.67
N ALA A 199 -3.54 5.82 7.69
CA ALA A 199 -4.34 7.04 7.55
C ALA A 199 -3.44 8.27 7.59
N GLY A 200 -2.51 8.36 8.56
CA GLY A 200 -1.57 9.48 8.65
C GLY A 200 -0.68 9.59 7.41
N GLY A 201 -0.16 8.46 6.92
CA GLY A 201 0.56 8.41 5.64
C GLY A 201 -0.29 8.84 4.45
N SER A 202 -1.53 8.35 4.35
CA SER A 202 -2.45 8.73 3.26
C SER A 202 -2.79 10.22 3.28
N PHE A 203 -2.99 10.81 4.47
CA PHE A 203 -3.22 12.25 4.62
C PHE A 203 -1.97 13.06 4.24
N ALA A 204 -0.78 12.61 4.63
CA ALA A 204 0.47 13.26 4.23
C ALA A 204 0.64 13.24 2.70
N THR A 205 0.40 12.08 2.07
CA THR A 205 0.45 11.91 0.61
C THR A 205 -0.59 12.77 -0.10
N ALA A 206 -1.85 12.74 0.32
CA ALA A 206 -2.90 13.56 -0.27
C ALA A 206 -2.61 15.06 -0.13
N SER A 207 -2.09 15.48 1.02
CA SER A 207 -1.72 16.88 1.24
C SER A 207 -0.54 17.30 0.37
N SER A 208 0.43 16.42 0.13
CA SER A 208 1.50 16.69 -0.83
C SER A 208 0.96 16.84 -2.26
N LEU A 209 0.08 15.94 -2.72
CA LEU A 209 -0.54 16.04 -4.05
C LEU A 209 -1.26 17.38 -4.25
N LEU A 210 -1.83 17.95 -3.18
CA LEU A 210 -2.50 19.25 -3.20
C LEU A 210 -1.52 20.43 -3.13
N LEU A 211 -0.52 20.38 -2.26
CA LEU A 211 0.35 21.51 -1.95
C LEU A 211 1.58 21.60 -2.84
N SER A 212 2.14 20.46 -3.26
CA SER A 212 3.35 20.41 -4.08
C SER A 212 3.22 21.18 -5.41
N PRO A 213 2.12 21.08 -6.19
CA PRO A 213 1.94 21.90 -7.38
C PRO A 213 1.92 23.40 -7.09
N VAL A 214 1.28 23.82 -6.00
CA VAL A 214 1.18 25.23 -5.58
C VAL A 214 2.54 25.77 -5.17
N LEU A 215 3.28 25.01 -4.36
CA LEU A 215 4.63 25.38 -3.93
C LEU A 215 5.59 25.42 -5.11
N LEU A 216 5.57 24.41 -5.99
CA LEU A 216 6.40 24.40 -7.19
C LEU A 216 6.06 25.57 -8.13
N ALA A 217 4.79 25.93 -8.29
CA ALA A 217 4.39 27.11 -9.07
C ALA A 217 4.97 28.41 -8.49
N ALA A 218 4.92 28.57 -7.17
CA ALA A 218 5.45 29.75 -6.48
C ALA A 218 6.98 29.89 -6.67
N PHE A 219 7.72 28.78 -6.60
CA PHE A 219 9.18 28.80 -6.77
C PHE A 219 9.63 28.83 -8.23
N ARG A 220 8.87 28.22 -9.15
CA ARG A 220 9.21 28.12 -10.58
C ARG A 220 8.59 29.20 -11.46
N TRP A 221 7.89 30.18 -10.89
CA TRP A 221 7.31 31.32 -11.63
C TRP A 221 8.25 31.98 -12.65
N ARG A 222 9.59 31.86 -12.48
CA ARG A 222 10.59 32.37 -13.44
C ARG A 222 10.88 31.50 -14.66
N ARG A 223 10.54 30.21 -14.69
CA ARG A 223 10.77 29.31 -15.83
C ARG A 223 9.41 28.86 -16.34
N LYS A 224 9.03 29.24 -17.56
CA LYS A 224 7.75 28.87 -18.23
C LYS A 224 7.66 27.37 -18.57
N GLU A 225 8.07 26.50 -17.66
CA GLU A 225 8.02 25.05 -17.83
C GLU A 225 6.67 24.54 -17.30
N CYS A 226 6.02 23.64 -18.04
CA CYS A 226 4.84 22.94 -17.56
C CYS A 226 5.18 22.18 -16.27
N LEU A 227 4.33 22.32 -15.24
CA LEU A 227 4.51 21.59 -13.99
C LEU A 227 4.33 20.09 -14.26
N PRO A 228 5.28 19.23 -13.87
CA PRO A 228 5.11 17.79 -14.00
C PRO A 228 3.92 17.34 -13.13
N ALA A 229 3.24 16.27 -13.56
CA ALA A 229 2.25 15.60 -12.73
C ALA A 229 2.96 15.11 -11.46
N VAL A 230 2.44 15.49 -10.28
CA VAL A 230 2.97 15.01 -9.00
C VAL A 230 2.45 13.61 -8.79
N GLU A 231 3.38 12.67 -8.63
CA GLU A 231 3.14 11.28 -8.32
C GLU A 231 3.85 10.97 -7.00
N CYS A 232 3.14 10.35 -6.07
CA CYS A 232 3.67 10.01 -4.75
C CYS A 232 3.68 8.49 -4.61
N VAL A 233 4.84 7.97 -4.21
CA VAL A 233 5.08 6.56 -3.85
C VAL A 233 6.05 6.50 -2.67
N GLY A 234 5.98 5.41 -1.92
CA GLY A 234 6.85 5.12 -0.78
C GLY A 234 6.23 5.46 0.57
N ALA A 235 6.77 4.80 1.60
CA ALA A 235 6.28 4.85 2.97
C ALA A 235 6.61 6.14 3.73
N SER A 236 7.46 7.02 3.19
CA SER A 236 8.10 8.06 3.99
C SER A 236 7.12 8.99 4.70
N GLY A 237 6.01 9.39 4.08
CA GLY A 237 4.98 10.21 4.77
C GLY A 237 4.41 9.53 6.03
N ALA A 238 4.18 8.22 5.97
CA ALA A 238 3.74 7.42 7.11
C ALA A 238 4.84 7.31 8.18
N LEU A 239 6.10 7.10 7.77
CA LEU A 239 7.24 7.00 8.69
C LEU A 239 7.50 8.31 9.43
N PHE A 240 7.36 9.45 8.74
CA PHE A 240 7.45 10.76 9.37
C PHE A 240 6.24 11.05 10.29
N ALA A 241 5.07 10.47 10.03
CA ALA A 241 3.95 10.50 10.98
C ALA A 241 4.24 9.69 12.25
N CYS A 242 4.81 8.49 12.11
CA CYS A 242 5.32 7.74 13.27
C CYS A 242 6.38 8.54 14.04
N LEU A 243 7.34 9.13 13.33
CA LEU A 243 8.41 9.92 13.94
C LEU A 243 7.88 11.17 14.68
N GLY A 244 6.92 11.89 14.09
CA GLY A 244 6.29 13.05 14.71
C GLY A 244 5.50 12.69 15.98
N TYR A 245 4.83 11.54 15.97
CA TYR A 245 4.16 11.01 17.15
C TYR A 245 5.16 10.69 18.27
N LEU A 246 6.23 9.96 17.96
CA LEU A 246 7.30 9.62 18.92
C LEU A 246 7.99 10.86 19.49
N ALA A 247 8.35 11.82 18.61
CA ALA A 247 9.00 13.06 19.04
C ALA A 247 8.13 13.88 20.00
N ARG A 248 6.81 13.76 19.87
CA ARG A 248 5.85 14.43 20.77
C ARG A 248 5.59 13.63 22.06
N SER A 249 5.65 12.31 22.03
CA SER A 249 5.37 11.48 23.22
C SER A 249 6.42 11.66 24.29
N ASP A 250 7.68 11.68 23.90
CA ASP A 250 8.79 11.86 24.82
C ASP A 250 9.99 12.44 24.07
N SER A 251 10.34 13.68 24.42
CA SER A 251 11.45 14.41 23.81
C SER A 251 12.82 13.88 24.23
N SER A 252 12.88 13.01 25.25
CA SER A 252 14.08 12.32 25.70
C SER A 252 14.31 10.99 24.96
N LEU A 253 13.32 10.49 24.21
CA LEU A 253 13.50 9.32 23.37
C LEU A 253 14.61 9.61 22.35
N SER A 254 15.61 8.74 22.38
CA SER A 254 16.64 8.67 21.36
C SER A 254 16.44 7.41 20.54
N LEU A 255 16.63 7.53 19.24
CA LEU A 255 16.59 6.40 18.33
C LEU A 255 18.02 6.03 17.98
N ARG A 256 18.42 4.80 18.29
CA ARG A 256 19.69 4.28 17.82
C ARG A 256 19.60 3.95 16.35
N TRP A 257 20.24 4.77 15.50
CA TRP A 257 20.25 4.60 14.05
C TRP A 257 21.67 4.74 13.50
N LEU A 258 22.08 3.77 12.69
CA LEU A 258 23.46 3.66 12.16
C LEU A 258 24.54 3.68 13.26
N GLY A 259 24.23 3.09 14.43
CA GLY A 259 25.16 2.97 15.55
C GLY A 259 25.21 4.19 16.49
N CYS A 260 24.54 5.30 16.13
CA CYS A 260 24.49 6.52 16.93
C CYS A 260 23.09 6.71 17.54
N ASP A 261 23.01 7.33 18.72
CA ASP A 261 21.74 7.74 19.33
C ASP A 261 21.35 9.11 18.79
N TRP A 262 20.18 9.17 18.15
CA TRP A 262 19.67 10.39 17.55
C TRP A 262 18.50 10.93 18.36
N ASN A 263 18.52 12.24 18.62
CA ASN A 263 17.28 12.93 18.97
C ASN A 263 16.31 12.85 17.77
N LEU A 264 15.06 12.46 18.03
CA LEU A 264 14.07 12.20 16.98
C LEU A 264 13.79 13.41 16.09
N LEU A 265 13.76 14.62 16.65
CA LEU A 265 13.55 15.85 15.89
C LEU A 265 14.76 16.16 15.01
N VAL A 266 15.98 15.99 15.54
CA VAL A 266 17.21 16.15 14.77
C VAL A 266 17.25 15.15 13.62
N LEU A 267 16.91 13.89 13.87
CA LEU A 267 16.82 12.86 12.84
C LEU A 267 15.80 13.24 11.75
N ALA A 268 14.61 13.72 12.13
CA ALA A 268 13.60 14.19 11.18
C ALA A 268 14.16 15.29 10.28
N VAL A 269 14.77 16.31 10.88
CA VAL A 269 15.33 17.46 10.15
C VAL A 269 16.45 17.01 9.21
N VAL A 270 17.38 16.18 9.69
CA VAL A 270 18.48 15.64 8.87
C VAL A 270 17.93 14.85 7.69
N GLN A 271 16.95 13.97 7.91
CA GLN A 271 16.32 13.21 6.84
C GLN A 271 15.59 14.10 5.83
N MET A 272 14.89 15.14 6.29
CA MET A 272 14.25 16.14 5.41
C MET A 272 15.28 16.88 4.55
N VAL A 273 16.41 17.30 5.14
CA VAL A 273 17.49 17.99 4.42
C VAL A 273 18.20 17.06 3.42
N LEU A 274 18.50 15.83 3.83
CA LEU A 274 19.06 14.81 2.94
C LEU A 274 18.10 14.53 1.78
N SER A 275 16.80 14.49 2.06
CA SER A 275 15.78 14.26 1.03
C SER A 275 15.67 15.40 0.04
N ALA A 276 15.64 16.64 0.53
CA ALA A 276 15.62 17.82 -0.32
C ALA A 276 16.89 17.95 -1.18
N SER A 277 18.05 17.59 -0.62
CA SER A 277 19.34 17.67 -1.33
C SER A 277 19.53 16.55 -2.35
N ALA A 278 19.10 15.32 -2.06
CA ALA A 278 19.12 14.22 -3.03
C ALA A 278 18.29 14.55 -4.29
N GLY A 279 17.14 15.22 -4.11
CA GLY A 279 16.32 15.70 -5.23
C GLY A 279 16.95 16.83 -6.05
N ALA A 280 17.90 17.59 -5.49
CA ALA A 280 18.63 18.62 -6.23
C ALA A 280 19.78 18.06 -7.08
N VAL A 281 20.35 16.91 -6.69
CA VAL A 281 21.53 16.31 -7.33
C VAL A 281 21.16 15.23 -8.35
N GLY A 282 20.04 14.52 -8.17
CA GLY A 282 19.64 13.41 -9.04
C GLY A 282 18.72 13.80 -10.19
N ARG A 283 19.28 14.16 -11.36
CA ARG A 283 18.58 13.88 -12.63
C ARG A 283 18.80 12.42 -12.96
N SER A 284 17.77 11.57 -12.85
CA SER A 284 17.91 10.18 -13.30
C SER A 284 18.06 10.15 -14.83
N ALA A 285 18.73 9.12 -15.35
CA ALA A 285 18.90 8.88 -16.79
C ALA A 285 17.57 8.68 -17.55
N LEU A 286 16.46 8.50 -16.83
CA LEU A 286 15.11 8.36 -17.37
C LEU A 286 14.29 9.66 -17.31
N GLY A 287 14.90 10.79 -16.91
CA GLY A 287 14.24 12.10 -16.87
C GLY A 287 13.31 12.33 -15.67
N ALA A 288 12.97 11.29 -14.90
CA ALA A 288 12.28 11.40 -13.62
C ALA A 288 13.31 11.46 -12.49
N GLY A 289 13.67 12.66 -12.03
CA GLY A 289 14.57 12.82 -10.88
C GLY A 289 14.01 12.18 -9.61
N TRP A 290 14.90 11.76 -8.70
CA TRP A 290 14.54 11.24 -7.38
C TRP A 290 13.99 12.38 -6.52
N GLN A 291 12.75 12.79 -6.75
CA GLN A 291 12.14 13.85 -5.98
C GLN A 291 11.55 13.24 -4.71
N GLN A 292 12.38 13.17 -3.66
CA GLN A 292 11.85 12.83 -2.34
C GLN A 292 10.89 13.94 -1.88
N ASP A 293 9.71 13.53 -1.44
CA ASP A 293 8.59 14.41 -1.19
C ASP A 293 8.71 15.10 0.18
N ALA A 294 9.46 16.20 0.21
CA ALA A 294 9.67 16.99 1.42
C ALA A 294 8.35 17.52 2.01
N VAL A 295 7.34 17.75 1.17
CA VAL A 295 6.02 18.20 1.62
C VAL A 295 5.32 17.09 2.39
N ALA A 296 5.32 15.86 1.86
CA ALA A 296 4.80 14.70 2.57
C ALA A 296 5.57 14.42 3.88
N HIS A 297 6.89 14.64 3.92
CA HIS A 297 7.68 14.47 5.15
C HIS A 297 7.28 15.47 6.24
N CYS A 298 7.28 16.77 5.91
CA CYS A 298 6.88 17.83 6.84
C CYS A 298 5.46 17.60 7.38
N LEU A 299 4.52 17.29 6.48
CA LEU A 299 3.12 17.07 6.85
C LEU A 299 2.96 15.76 7.64
N GLY A 300 3.73 14.73 7.33
CA GLY A 300 3.81 13.51 8.14
C GLY A 300 4.14 13.84 9.59
N VAL A 301 5.23 14.57 9.85
CA VAL A 301 5.62 14.98 11.22
C VAL A 301 4.49 15.74 11.91
N ILE A 302 3.90 16.73 11.23
CA ILE A 302 2.81 17.54 11.79
C ILE A 302 1.59 16.67 12.13
N ILE A 303 1.20 15.74 11.24
CA ILE A 303 0.07 14.83 11.45
C ILE A 303 0.34 13.93 12.66
N GLY A 304 1.54 13.34 12.76
CA GLY A 304 1.91 12.49 13.89
C GLY A 304 1.88 13.24 15.23
N TRP A 305 2.46 14.43 15.24
CA TRP A 305 2.47 15.33 16.40
C TRP A 305 1.04 15.70 16.83
N ALA A 306 0.21 16.12 15.86
CA ALA A 306 -1.18 16.49 16.09
C ALA A 306 -2.03 15.30 16.57
N ALA A 307 -1.80 14.10 16.04
CA ALA A 307 -2.51 12.90 16.46
C ALA A 307 -2.33 12.61 17.96
N LEU A 308 -1.14 12.88 18.51
CA LEU A 308 -0.91 12.78 19.94
C LEU A 308 -1.48 13.99 20.71
N GLU A 309 -1.17 15.21 20.28
CA GLU A 309 -1.60 16.45 20.96
C GLU A 309 -3.12 16.51 21.16
N TYR A 310 -3.86 16.12 20.13
CA TYR A 310 -5.32 16.16 20.13
C TYR A 310 -5.97 14.80 20.46
N ARG A 311 -5.18 13.79 20.85
CA ARG A 311 -5.64 12.43 21.23
C ARG A 311 -6.56 11.79 20.19
N LEU A 312 -6.13 11.83 18.92
CA LEU A 312 -6.91 11.32 17.80
C LEU A 312 -6.89 9.79 17.65
N LEU A 313 -6.08 9.08 18.46
CA LEU A 313 -5.86 7.63 18.38
C LEU A 313 -6.29 6.90 19.67
#